data_AF-A0A9D9J4Q8-F1
#
_entry.id   AF-A0A9D9J4Q8-F1
#
_cell.length_a   1.000
_cell.length_b   1.000
_cell.length_c   1.000
_cell.angle_alpha   90.00
_cell.angle_beta   90.00
_cell.angle_gamma   90.00
#
_symmetry.space_group_name_H-M   'P 1'
#
loop_
_entity.id
_entity.type
_entity.pdbx_description
1 polymer ?
#
loop_
_entity_poly.entity_id
_entity_poly.type
_entity_poly.pdbx_seq_one_letter_code
_entity_poly.pdbx_strand_id
1 'polypeptide(L)' 'MKKQNVERCYELFALLLEEEKIYMDPSVTFDSVCSWLGVEKAALDCYVESMLGCSGMDVIRAYRASVPSRFMSKYGILV' A
#
# COMPACT_ATOMS: atom_id res chain seq x y z
N MET A 1 0.74 -20.03 11.34
CA MET A 1 1.76 -19.14 10.73
C MET A 1 2.39 -18.29 11.83
N LYS A 2 3.72 -18.16 11.87
CA LYS A 2 4.44 -17.45 12.94
C LYS A 2 4.26 -15.92 12.77
N LYS A 3 3.78 -15.21 13.79
CA LYS A 3 3.54 -13.74 13.81
C LYS A 3 4.67 -12.89 13.19
N GLN A 4 5.93 -13.30 13.39
CA GLN A 4 7.12 -12.65 12.84
C GLN A 4 7.12 -12.51 11.30
N ASN A 5 6.31 -13.29 10.58
CA ASN A 5 6.22 -13.18 9.12
C ASN A 5 5.34 -12.01 8.67
N VAL A 6 4.24 -11.72 9.40
CA VAL A 6 3.28 -10.69 8.97
C VAL A 6 3.82 -9.29 9.17
N GLU A 7 4.53 -9.04 10.28
CA GLU A 7 5.15 -7.74 10.57
C GLU A 7 6.17 -7.36 9.47
N ARG A 8 7.02 -8.32 9.07
CA ARG A 8 7.96 -8.12 7.96
C ARG A 8 7.25 -7.89 6.63
N CYS A 9 6.15 -8.60 6.35
CA CYS A 9 5.35 -8.35 5.16
C CYS A 9 4.72 -6.96 5.18
N TYR A 10 4.31 -6.45 6.34
CA TYR A 10 3.83 -5.07 6.49
C TYR A 10 4.93 -4.03 6.20
N GLU A 11 6.15 -4.24 6.71
CA GLU A 11 7.29 -3.37 6.39
C GLU A 11 7.60 -3.37 4.90
N LEU A 12 7.61 -4.55 4.26
CA LEU A 12 7.80 -4.66 2.81
C LEU A 12 6.67 -4.00 2.03
N PHE A 13 5.42 -4.12 2.48
CA PHE A 13 4.29 -3.42 1.89
C PHE A 13 4.49 -1.89 1.94
N ALA A 14 4.96 -1.35 3.08
CA ALA A 14 5.26 0.07 3.21
C ALA A 14 6.40 0.51 2.27
N LEU A 15 7.46 -0.28 2.15
CA LEU A 15 8.58 0.01 1.23
C LEU A 15 8.14 -0.01 -0.23
N LEU A 16 7.30 -0.97 -0.64
CA LEU A 16 6.76 -1.04 -2.00
C LEU A 16 5.91 0.21 -2.33
N LEU A 17 5.20 0.76 -1.35
CA LEU A 17 4.45 2.00 -1.54
C LEU A 17 5.38 3.22 -1.64
N GLU A 18 6.33 3.37 -0.72
CA GLU A 18 7.15 4.58 -0.64
C GLU A 18 8.27 4.64 -1.69
N GLU A 19 9.02 3.55 -1.83
CA GLU A 19 10.22 3.51 -2.68
C GLU A 19 9.86 3.15 -4.13
N GLU A 20 9.15 2.04 -4.30
CA GLU A 20 8.82 1.48 -5.62
C GLU A 20 7.56 2.11 -6.24
N LYS A 21 6.74 2.80 -5.43
CA LYS A 21 5.52 3.50 -5.86
C LYS A 21 4.57 2.59 -6.66
N ILE A 22 4.41 1.34 -6.22
CA ILE A 22 3.56 0.34 -6.89
C ILE A 22 2.12 0.82 -7.13
N TYR A 23 1.65 1.79 -6.34
CA TYR A 23 0.33 2.40 -6.49
C TYR A 23 0.15 3.13 -7.84
N MET A 24 1.24 3.51 -8.52
CA MET A 24 1.20 4.17 -9.83
C MET A 24 0.71 3.25 -10.95
N ASP A 25 0.92 1.94 -10.82
CA ASP A 25 0.34 0.96 -11.73
C ASP A 25 -1.10 0.65 -11.30
N PRO A 26 -2.12 0.96 -12.11
CA PRO A 26 -3.52 0.74 -11.76
C PRO A 26 -3.91 -0.74 -11.67
N SER A 27 -3.13 -1.65 -12.28
CA SER A 27 -3.37 -3.09 -12.23
C SER A 27 -2.97 -3.73 -10.91
N VAL A 28 -2.11 -3.06 -10.14
CA VAL A 28 -1.65 -3.55 -8.84
C VAL A 28 -2.78 -3.46 -7.81
N THR A 29 -3.04 -4.54 -7.10
CA THR A 29 -4.03 -4.57 -6.01
C THR A 29 -3.38 -5.04 -4.73
N PHE A 30 -4.05 -4.83 -3.59
CA PHE A 30 -3.56 -5.37 -2.32
C PHE A 30 -3.39 -6.91 -2.38
N ASP A 31 -4.25 -7.60 -3.13
CA ASP A 31 -4.19 -9.06 -3.31
C ASP A 31 -2.95 -9.46 -4.10
N SER A 32 -2.60 -8.69 -5.15
CA SER A 32 -1.37 -8.89 -5.90
C SER A 32 -0.15 -8.75 -5.00
N VAL A 33 -0.12 -7.73 -4.13
CA VAL A 33 0.98 -7.51 -3.18
C VAL A 33 1.07 -8.65 -2.16
N CYS A 34 -0.06 -9.08 -1.59
CA CYS A 34 -0.09 -10.23 -0.68
C CYS A 34 0.47 -11.49 -1.34
N SER A 35 0.11 -11.71 -2.61
CA SER A 35 0.64 -12.83 -3.40
C SER A 35 2.15 -12.74 -3.62
N TRP A 36 2.71 -11.55 -3.89
CA TRP A 36 4.15 -11.36 -4.06
C TRP A 36 4.92 -11.59 -2.76
N LEU A 37 4.35 -11.15 -1.64
CA LEU A 37 4.96 -11.28 -0.32
C LEU A 37 4.76 -12.67 0.31
N GLY A 38 3.96 -13.54 -0.33
CA GLY A 38 3.69 -14.89 0.17
C GLY A 38 2.91 -14.89 1.50
N VAL A 39 2.04 -13.90 1.71
CA VAL A 39 1.26 -13.72 2.93
C VAL A 39 -0.23 -13.86 2.67
N GLU A 40 -0.95 -14.44 3.61
CA GLU A 40 -2.40 -14.48 3.56
C GLU A 40 -2.97 -13.07 3.67
N LYS A 41 -3.83 -12.71 2.70
CA LYS A 41 -4.45 -11.40 2.63
C LYS A 41 -5.08 -10.98 3.95
N ALA A 42 -5.94 -11.82 4.53
CA ALA A 42 -6.64 -11.50 5.78
C ALA A 42 -5.68 -11.21 6.94
N ALA A 43 -4.57 -11.95 7.02
CA ALA A 43 -3.58 -11.75 8.06
C ALA A 43 -2.85 -10.40 7.92
N LEU A 44 -2.44 -10.03 6.70
CA LEU A 44 -1.80 -8.74 6.46
C LEU A 44 -2.80 -7.59 6.60
N ASP A 45 -4.03 -7.74 6.09
CA ASP A 45 -5.06 -6.70 6.15
C ASP A 45 -5.44 -6.37 7.59
N CYS A 46 -5.68 -7.38 8.44
CA CYS A 46 -5.91 -7.15 9.87
C CYS A 46 -4.74 -6.44 10.56
N TYR A 47 -3.50 -6.74 10.15
CA TYR A 47 -2.33 -6.07 10.70
C TYR A 47 -2.26 -4.61 10.24
N VAL A 48 -2.48 -4.34 8.96
CA VAL A 48 -2.57 -2.98 8.40
C VAL A 48 -3.66 -2.17 9.11
N GLU A 49 -4.86 -2.74 9.27
CA GLU A 49 -5.96 -2.11 9.99
C GLU A 49 -5.59 -1.81 11.44
N SER A 50 -4.90 -2.72 12.13
CA SER A 50 -4.46 -2.49 13.50
C SER A 50 -3.44 -1.35 13.63
N MET A 51 -2.64 -1.10 12.58
CA MET A 51 -1.59 -0.08 12.58
C MET A 51 -2.07 1.29 12.06
N LEU A 52 -2.95 1.30 11.06
CA LEU A 52 -3.34 2.50 10.31
C LEU A 52 -4.83 2.84 10.44
N GLY A 53 -5.64 1.93 10.97
CA GLY A 53 -7.09 2.11 11.10
C GLY A 53 -7.88 1.94 9.79
N CYS A 54 -7.26 1.42 8.73
CA CYS A 54 -7.90 1.17 7.43
C CYS A 54 -7.32 -0.05 6.72
N SER A 55 -8.04 -0.59 5.74
CA SER A 55 -7.59 -1.76 4.96
C SER A 55 -6.40 -1.43 4.07
N GLY A 56 -5.59 -2.42 3.73
CA GLY A 56 -4.46 -2.28 2.79
C GLY A 56 -4.91 -1.83 1.40
N MET A 57 -6.12 -2.20 0.98
CA MET A 57 -6.71 -1.70 -0.26
C MET A 57 -7.01 -0.20 -0.20
N ASP A 58 -7.50 0.28 0.93
CA ASP A 58 -7.77 1.71 1.12
C ASP A 58 -6.48 2.53 1.21
N VAL A 59 -5.41 1.96 1.77
CA VAL A 59 -4.07 2.55 1.72
C VAL A 59 -3.65 2.76 0.25
N ILE A 60 -3.67 1.73 -0.59
CA ILE A 60 -3.28 1.85 -2.01
C ILE A 60 -4.14 2.91 -2.73
N ARG A 61 -5.45 2.93 -2.46
CA ARG A 61 -6.36 3.93 -3.04
C ARG A 61 -6.04 5.34 -2.58
N ALA A 62 -5.73 5.55 -1.30
CA ALA A 62 -5.35 6.85 -0.77
C ALA A 62 -4.07 7.38 -1.44
N TYR A 63 -3.06 6.53 -1.63
CA TYR A 63 -1.87 6.90 -2.39
C TYR A 63 -2.22 7.33 -3.81
N ARG A 64 -3.02 6.53 -4.54
CA ARG A 64 -3.47 6.88 -5.90
C ARG A 64 -4.21 8.22 -5.95
N ALA A 65 -5.12 8.45 -5.02
CA ALA A 65 -5.90 9.68 -4.95
C ALA A 65 -5.03 10.91 -4.65
N SER A 66 -3.89 10.74 -3.95
CA SER A 66 -2.94 11.82 -3.69
C SER A 66 -2.00 12.14 -4.86
N VAL A 67 -1.93 11.30 -5.89
CA VAL A 67 -1.03 11.50 -7.04
C VAL A 67 -1.33 12.81 -7.78
N PRO A 68 -2.59 13.13 -8.15
CA PRO A 68 -2.90 14.38 -8.84
C PRO A 68 -2.51 15.62 -8.03
N SER A 69 -2.85 15.67 -6.73
CA SER A 69 -2.51 16.80 -5.86
C SER A 69 -1.01 16.96 -5.69
N ARG A 70 -0.26 15.85 -5.60
CA ARG A 70 1.21 15.85 -5.56
C ARG A 70 1.82 16.43 -6.84
N PHE A 71 1.31 16.07 -8.02
CA PHE A 71 1.80 16.63 -9.29
C PHE A 71 1.44 18.10 -9.44
N MET A 72 0.21 18.48 -9.09
CA MET A 72 -0.23 19.89 -9.10
C MET A 72 0.69 20.76 -8.24
N SER A 73 0.96 20.33 -7.00
CA SER A 73 1.88 21.04 -6.11
C SER A 73 3.32 21.05 -6.61
N LYS A 74 3.85 19.91 -7.08
CA LYS A 74 5.25 19.78 -7.52
C LYS A 74 5.57 20.62 -8.76
N TYR A 75 4.63 20.71 -9.70
CA TYR A 75 4.85 21.36 -10.99
C TYR A 75 4.12 22.70 -11.13
N GLY A 76 3.41 23.16 -10.09
CA GLY A 76 2.66 24.42 -10.13
C GLY A 76 1.49 24.40 -11.12
N ILE A 77 0.89 23.24 -11.36
CA ILE A 77 -0.26 23.11 -12.26
C ILE A 77 -1.51 23.55 -11.49
N LEU A 78 -1.97 24.77 -11.77
CA LEU A 78 -3.20 25.35 -11.22
C LEU A 78 -4.39 24.96 -12.11
N VAL A 79 -5.51 24.60 -11.48
CA VAL A 79 -6.80 24.34 -12.12
C VAL A 79 -7.57 25.64 -12.27
#